data_AF-A0A199XUV2-F1
#
_entry.id   AF-A0A199XUV2-F1
#
_cell.length_a   1.000
_cell.length_b   1.000
_cell.length_c   1.000
_cell.angle_alpha   90.00
_cell.angle_beta   90.00
_cell.angle_gamma   90.00
#
_symmetry.space_group_name_H-M   'P 1'
#
loop_
_entity.id
_entity.type
_entity.pdbx_description
1 polymer ?
#
loop_
_entity_poly.entity_id
_entity_poly.type
_entity_poly.pdbx_seq_one_letter_code
_entity_poly.pdbx_strand_id
1 'polypeptide(L)'
;MKTKLILYFSLCAITLSFAQKAPKAIKISYQKSSNGKIEDQNSIVLFTSKDLSINTSDNIMQQKAGFPYEQTFVDFNTKTITQWAQLKPNQAILSQNIGALDKQKFEFSNETKKILNYTCKKATTSINSNKIEIWYTNELGVKGGPGVLGQDLGLVLETIRNGNSTWTATKIENLKTLPSLLTIPAEPIVDQLTYKDLLWKSRFVNIPIFNKEQIHFVADAKSNDSIFRFASGTVIVRKVKFPEIKKGSAIFADVTEQSNGDAYDRTGSVFMIPTDKKKSFLDGLKNGIMTLPRYENGNGKNYQGVVATEDYHPLLEMMRFFTPFGVKHFNNLELKNKVWQDSVLYRQDISLLQPKLSNQEVYIGMFIGNYDAGGHKASLNITIHQGEDNNPKGDFILPLFNTLNVMEMAGQEYSTMFDKEKGLEMTFEVPQGYQNFVQSYITTGHGGWENGDEFLQKKNTIYIDGKEVFSFTPWRTDCGSYRLSNPASGNFSNGLSSSDESRSNWCPGTTTNPNLIDLGSLSPGIHSIRVSIPLGKPEGNSSSSWNVSGFLIGRK
;
A
#
# COMPACT_ATOMS: atom_id res chain seq x y z
N MET A 1 95.06 -9.35 -33.49
CA MET A 1 94.31 -9.04 -32.25
C MET A 1 93.57 -7.73 -32.41
N LYS A 2 92.33 -7.72 -32.92
CA LYS A 2 91.41 -6.55 -32.98
C LYS A 2 90.14 -6.92 -33.78
N THR A 3 89.31 -7.87 -33.33
CA THR A 3 88.02 -8.14 -34.02
C THR A 3 87.01 -9.03 -33.28
N LYS A 4 87.00 -9.12 -31.94
CA LYS A 4 85.99 -9.93 -31.22
C LYS A 4 85.52 -9.33 -29.88
N LEU A 5 85.36 -8.01 -29.79
CA LEU A 5 84.86 -7.36 -28.56
C LEU A 5 83.82 -6.25 -28.76
N ILE A 6 83.20 -6.17 -29.93
CA ILE A 6 82.17 -5.14 -30.24
C ILE A 6 80.80 -5.76 -30.56
N LEU A 7 80.67 -7.09 -30.59
CA LEU A 7 79.39 -7.76 -30.89
C LEU A 7 78.57 -8.18 -29.65
N TYR A 8 79.03 -7.88 -28.44
CA TYR A 8 78.33 -8.24 -27.19
C TYR A 8 77.72 -7.06 -26.43
N PHE A 9 77.87 -5.82 -26.92
CA PHE A 9 77.31 -4.63 -26.27
C PHE A 9 76.15 -3.96 -27.03
N SER A 10 75.78 -4.49 -28.20
CA SER A 10 74.65 -3.96 -29.01
C SER A 10 73.39 -4.85 -28.99
N LEU A 11 73.39 -5.93 -28.20
CA LEU A 11 72.23 -6.84 -28.05
C LEU A 11 71.62 -6.84 -26.64
N CYS A 12 71.84 -5.79 -25.85
CA CYS A 12 71.24 -5.61 -24.51
C CYS A 12 70.43 -4.31 -24.35
N ALA A 13 70.20 -3.55 -25.42
CA ALA A 13 69.59 -2.21 -25.33
C ALA A 13 68.18 -2.09 -25.95
N ILE A 14 67.51 -3.19 -26.31
CA ILE A 14 66.12 -3.15 -26.80
C ILE A 14 65.29 -4.29 -26.18
N THR A 15 65.24 -4.32 -24.85
CA THR A 15 64.09 -4.88 -24.11
C THR A 15 63.79 -3.96 -22.93
N LEU A 16 63.61 -2.67 -23.21
CA LEU A 16 62.69 -1.87 -22.41
C LEU A 16 61.27 -2.32 -22.80
N SER A 17 60.93 -3.53 -22.38
CA SER A 17 59.54 -3.91 -22.19
C SER A 17 58.99 -2.83 -21.26
N PHE A 18 58.17 -1.93 -21.78
CA PHE A 18 57.31 -1.13 -20.94
C PHE A 18 56.49 -2.12 -20.13
N ALA A 19 56.95 -2.42 -18.91
CA ALA A 19 56.13 -3.02 -17.89
C ALA A 19 55.05 -1.98 -17.58
N GLN A 20 54.00 -1.95 -18.40
CA GLN A 20 52.77 -1.27 -18.06
C GLN A 20 52.36 -1.88 -16.73
N LYS A 21 52.51 -1.11 -15.64
CA LYS A 21 52.05 -1.50 -14.32
C LYS A 21 50.62 -2.01 -14.49
N ALA A 22 50.38 -3.25 -14.07
CA ALA A 22 49.04 -3.83 -14.13
C ALA A 22 48.04 -2.82 -13.51
N PRO A 23 46.89 -2.59 -14.16
CA PRO A 23 45.91 -1.63 -13.65
C PRO A 23 45.52 -2.03 -12.24
N LYS A 24 45.45 -1.05 -11.31
CA LYS A 24 45.03 -1.32 -9.93
C LYS A 24 43.54 -1.61 -9.84
N ALA A 25 42.76 -1.08 -10.79
CA ALA A 25 41.36 -1.35 -10.98
C ALA A 25 40.96 -1.09 -12.44
N ILE A 26 39.81 -1.61 -12.86
CA ILE A 26 39.20 -1.36 -14.15
C ILE A 26 37.80 -0.78 -13.91
N LYS A 27 37.43 0.22 -14.72
CA LYS A 27 36.05 0.73 -14.82
C LYS A 27 35.42 0.26 -16.14
N ILE A 28 34.21 -0.26 -16.07
CA ILE A 28 33.46 -0.72 -17.23
C ILE A 28 32.10 0.00 -17.25
N SER A 29 31.74 0.53 -18.41
CA SER A 29 30.42 1.13 -18.67
C SER A 29 29.57 0.16 -19.49
N TYR A 30 28.33 -0.05 -19.08
CA TYR A 30 27.39 -0.94 -19.77
C TYR A 30 26.18 -0.16 -20.29
N GLN A 31 25.70 -0.56 -21.45
CA GLN A 31 24.48 -0.03 -22.05
C GLN A 31 23.39 -1.09 -22.05
N LYS A 32 22.17 -0.68 -21.72
CA LYS A 32 20.98 -1.53 -21.81
C LYS A 32 20.37 -1.41 -23.20
N SER A 33 19.96 -2.53 -23.77
CA SER A 33 19.07 -2.52 -24.93
C SER A 33 17.92 -3.52 -24.78
N SER A 34 16.78 -3.21 -25.38
CA SER A 34 15.60 -4.07 -25.43
C SER A 34 15.11 -4.16 -26.87
N ASN A 35 15.03 -5.39 -27.40
CA ASN A 35 14.71 -5.66 -28.81
C ASN A 35 15.61 -4.86 -29.78
N GLY A 36 16.90 -4.75 -29.47
CA GLY A 36 17.88 -4.01 -30.27
C GLY A 36 17.78 -2.48 -30.17
N LYS A 37 16.83 -1.93 -29.42
CA LYS A 37 16.73 -0.49 -29.16
C LYS A 37 17.47 -0.16 -27.86
N ILE A 38 18.40 0.78 -27.94
CA ILE A 38 19.10 1.32 -26.78
C ILE A 38 18.07 2.00 -25.88
N GLU A 39 18.09 1.65 -24.59
CA GLU A 39 17.32 2.36 -23.58
C GLU A 39 18.19 3.45 -22.96
N ASP A 40 17.77 4.71 -23.09
CA ASP A 40 18.48 5.88 -22.56
C ASP A 40 18.21 6.08 -21.06
N GLN A 41 18.50 5.05 -20.26
CA GLN A 41 18.28 5.07 -18.82
C GLN A 41 19.53 4.63 -18.06
N ASN A 42 19.94 5.48 -17.11
CA ASN A 42 20.89 5.25 -16.02
C ASN A 42 21.82 4.04 -16.21
N SER A 43 22.91 4.24 -16.96
CA SER A 43 23.84 3.16 -17.32
C SER A 43 24.50 2.54 -16.09
N ILE A 44 24.68 1.22 -16.12
CA ILE A 44 25.41 0.50 -15.09
C ILE A 44 26.91 0.76 -15.27
N VAL A 45 27.58 1.06 -14.17
CA VAL A 45 29.03 1.21 -14.10
C VAL A 45 29.58 0.21 -13.11
N LEU A 46 30.52 -0.60 -13.57
CA LEU A 46 31.27 -1.54 -12.75
C LEU A 46 32.65 -0.96 -12.48
N PHE A 47 33.05 -0.99 -11.21
CA PHE A 47 34.46 -0.89 -10.84
C PHE A 47 34.90 -2.25 -10.32
N THR A 48 36.07 -2.71 -10.73
CA THR A 48 36.59 -4.00 -10.28
C THR A 48 38.10 -3.99 -10.11
N SER A 49 38.57 -4.70 -9.09
CA SER A 49 39.97 -5.03 -8.84
C SER A 49 40.14 -6.55 -8.80
N LYS A 50 41.30 -7.03 -8.33
CA LYS A 50 41.53 -8.47 -8.12
C LYS A 50 40.60 -9.05 -7.06
N ASP A 51 40.33 -8.28 -6.01
CA ASP A 51 39.71 -8.79 -4.77
C ASP A 51 38.25 -8.39 -4.63
N LEU A 52 37.85 -7.25 -5.20
CA LEU A 52 36.54 -6.66 -4.98
C LEU A 52 36.00 -6.02 -6.26
N SER A 53 34.69 -6.13 -6.46
CA SER A 53 33.97 -5.32 -7.43
C SER A 53 32.78 -4.59 -6.82
N ILE A 54 32.34 -3.52 -7.48
CA ILE A 54 31.09 -2.82 -7.19
C ILE A 54 30.33 -2.49 -8.47
N ASN A 55 29.06 -2.86 -8.48
CA ASN A 55 28.06 -2.39 -9.41
C ASN A 55 27.35 -1.16 -8.86
N THR A 56 27.43 -0.07 -9.63
CA THR A 56 26.76 1.21 -9.38
C THR A 56 26.13 1.72 -10.68
N SER A 57 25.64 2.95 -10.69
CA SER A 57 25.12 3.61 -11.88
C SER A 57 25.64 5.03 -12.03
N ASP A 58 25.56 5.57 -13.24
CA ASP A 58 25.97 6.95 -13.54
C ASP A 58 25.23 7.98 -12.67
N ASN A 59 23.94 7.80 -12.42
CA ASN A 59 23.17 8.71 -11.56
C ASN A 59 23.67 8.70 -10.12
N ILE A 60 24.07 7.54 -9.58
CA ILE A 60 24.64 7.45 -8.23
C ILE A 60 26.00 8.18 -8.21
N MET A 61 26.84 7.93 -9.21
CA MET A 61 28.16 8.57 -9.31
C MET A 61 28.08 10.09 -9.46
N GLN A 62 27.07 10.59 -10.18
CA GLN A 62 26.82 12.01 -10.39
C GLN A 62 25.99 12.66 -9.26
N GLN A 63 25.66 11.92 -8.19
CA GLN A 63 24.81 12.37 -7.08
C GLN A 63 23.41 12.84 -7.53
N LYS A 64 22.88 12.25 -8.60
CA LYS A 64 21.54 12.49 -9.16
C LYS A 64 20.52 11.41 -8.81
N ALA A 65 20.94 10.30 -8.19
CA ALA A 65 20.04 9.23 -7.81
C ALA A 65 19.13 9.64 -6.65
N GLY A 66 17.82 9.43 -6.81
CA GLY A 66 16.86 9.55 -5.71
C GLY A 66 16.98 8.39 -4.72
N PHE A 67 16.49 8.59 -3.50
CA PHE A 67 16.40 7.53 -2.51
C PHE A 67 15.13 6.68 -2.68
N PRO A 68 15.17 5.39 -2.32
CA PRO A 68 16.39 4.63 -2.04
C PRO A 68 17.17 4.32 -3.32
N TYR A 69 18.49 4.15 -3.20
CA TYR A 69 19.31 3.55 -4.25
C TYR A 69 20.18 2.43 -3.69
N GLU A 70 20.60 1.53 -4.57
CA GLU A 70 21.37 0.34 -4.23
C GLU A 70 22.70 0.29 -4.97
N GLN A 71 23.71 -0.28 -4.32
CA GLN A 71 24.92 -0.76 -4.96
C GLN A 71 25.17 -2.20 -4.54
N THR A 72 25.90 -2.94 -5.35
CA THR A 72 26.22 -4.35 -5.05
C THR A 72 27.71 -4.56 -5.13
N PHE A 73 28.29 -5.02 -4.03
CA PHE A 73 29.68 -5.43 -3.95
C PHE A 73 29.80 -6.94 -4.09
N VAL A 74 30.90 -7.38 -4.70
CA VAL A 74 31.27 -8.80 -4.75
C VAL A 74 32.73 -8.93 -4.31
N ASP A 75 32.93 -9.57 -3.17
CA ASP A 75 34.25 -9.96 -2.66
C ASP A 75 34.60 -11.33 -3.23
N PHE A 76 35.65 -11.38 -4.05
CA PHE A 76 36.08 -12.59 -4.74
C PHE A 76 36.89 -13.55 -3.85
N ASN A 77 37.45 -13.06 -2.75
CA ASN A 77 38.20 -13.88 -1.79
C ASN A 77 37.24 -14.69 -0.92
N THR A 78 36.16 -14.05 -0.44
CA THR A 78 35.13 -14.72 0.38
C THR A 78 33.94 -15.22 -0.43
N LYS A 79 33.89 -14.91 -1.73
CA LYS A 79 32.77 -15.21 -2.64
C LYS A 79 31.42 -14.67 -2.13
N THR A 80 31.48 -13.53 -1.44
CA THR A 80 30.34 -12.90 -0.79
C THR A 80 29.74 -11.83 -1.70
N ILE A 81 28.42 -11.86 -1.85
CA ILE A 81 27.66 -10.75 -2.44
C ILE A 81 27.16 -9.88 -1.28
N THR A 82 27.52 -8.60 -1.31
CA THR A 82 27.04 -7.61 -0.34
C THR A 82 26.17 -6.60 -1.05
N GLN A 83 24.89 -6.54 -0.70
CA GLN A 83 23.98 -5.50 -1.18
C GLN A 83 23.97 -4.34 -0.20
N TRP A 84 24.17 -3.13 -0.69
CA TRP A 84 24.13 -1.90 0.09
C TRP A 84 22.97 -1.03 -0.40
N ALA A 85 22.11 -0.59 0.51
CA ALA A 85 21.04 0.35 0.21
C ALA A 85 21.22 1.63 1.03
N GLN A 86 21.25 2.76 0.34
CA GLN A 86 21.07 4.07 0.97
C GLN A 86 19.57 4.39 0.97
N LEU A 87 18.94 4.31 2.13
CA LEU A 87 17.48 4.46 2.28
C LEU A 87 17.06 5.93 2.35
N LYS A 88 17.86 6.76 3.01
CA LYS A 88 17.67 8.21 3.25
C LYS A 88 19.07 8.85 3.42
N PRO A 89 19.22 10.19 3.45
CA PRO A 89 20.54 10.83 3.56
C PRO A 89 21.46 10.28 4.67
N ASN A 90 20.91 9.93 5.85
CA ASN A 90 21.67 9.47 7.01
C ASN A 90 21.28 8.04 7.44
N GLN A 91 20.75 7.23 6.53
CA GLN A 91 20.32 5.87 6.85
C GLN A 91 20.65 4.93 5.69
N ALA A 92 21.57 3.99 5.95
CA ALA A 92 21.92 2.93 5.04
C ALA A 92 21.95 1.58 5.76
N ILE A 93 21.84 0.50 4.98
CA ILE A 93 21.88 -0.87 5.48
C ILE A 93 22.62 -1.76 4.48
N LEU A 94 23.15 -2.87 4.99
CA LEU A 94 23.78 -3.93 4.22
C LEU A 94 23.05 -5.26 4.39
N SER A 95 23.11 -6.10 3.36
CA SER A 95 22.86 -7.53 3.50
C SER A 95 23.97 -8.32 2.82
N GLN A 96 24.35 -9.45 3.41
CA GLN A 96 25.45 -10.28 2.94
C GLN A 96 24.97 -11.70 2.66
N ASN A 97 25.34 -12.22 1.49
CA ASN A 97 25.11 -13.60 1.09
C ASN A 97 26.46 -14.28 0.83
N ILE A 98 26.95 -14.98 1.85
CA ILE A 98 28.24 -15.67 1.85
C ILE A 98 28.15 -16.92 0.96
N GLY A 99 29.16 -17.13 0.11
CA GLY A 99 29.21 -18.26 -0.83
C GLY A 99 28.12 -18.20 -1.91
N ALA A 100 27.54 -17.03 -2.17
CA ALA A 100 26.46 -16.88 -3.15
C ALA A 100 26.92 -17.16 -4.58
N LEU A 101 28.19 -16.89 -4.89
CA LEU A 101 28.76 -17.17 -6.21
C LEU A 101 28.83 -18.68 -6.49
N ASP A 102 29.19 -19.49 -5.49
CA ASP A 102 29.32 -20.96 -5.64
C ASP A 102 27.98 -21.64 -5.89
N LYS A 103 26.87 -21.01 -5.50
CA LYS A 103 25.52 -21.55 -5.70
C LYS A 103 25.02 -21.35 -7.13
N GLN A 104 25.71 -20.54 -7.95
CA GLN A 104 25.31 -20.29 -9.32
C GLN A 104 25.67 -21.49 -10.21
N LYS A 105 24.69 -21.96 -10.98
CA LYS A 105 24.86 -23.09 -11.90
C LYS A 105 24.84 -22.61 -13.34
N PHE A 106 25.79 -23.10 -14.13
CA PHE A 106 25.97 -22.72 -15.52
C PHE A 106 26.12 -23.93 -16.42
N GLU A 107 25.55 -23.83 -17.62
CA GLU A 107 25.85 -24.68 -18.75
C GLU A 107 26.86 -23.94 -19.65
N PHE A 108 27.95 -24.59 -19.99
CA PHE A 108 29.02 -23.98 -20.79
C PHE A 108 28.86 -24.33 -22.26
N SER A 109 29.12 -23.36 -23.13
CA SER A 109 29.15 -23.55 -24.58
C SER A 109 30.55 -23.25 -25.13
N ASN A 110 30.89 -23.88 -26.26
CA ASN A 110 32.13 -23.58 -27.00
C ASN A 110 32.01 -22.34 -27.88
N GLU A 111 30.83 -21.70 -27.92
CA GLU A 111 30.62 -20.44 -28.61
C GLU A 111 31.55 -19.34 -28.08
N THR A 112 32.16 -18.61 -29.01
CA THR A 112 32.99 -17.44 -28.72
C THR A 112 32.60 -16.27 -29.58
N LYS A 113 32.80 -15.05 -29.07
CA LYS A 113 32.69 -13.82 -29.85
C LYS A 113 33.60 -12.73 -29.27
N LYS A 114 33.83 -11.66 -30.03
CA LYS A 114 34.58 -10.50 -29.56
C LYS A 114 33.66 -9.39 -29.06
N ILE A 115 33.93 -8.86 -27.87
CA ILE A 115 33.31 -7.64 -27.34
C ILE A 115 34.44 -6.70 -26.93
N LEU A 116 34.45 -5.47 -27.45
CA LEU A 116 35.53 -4.48 -27.23
C LEU A 116 36.94 -5.06 -27.48
N ASN A 117 37.08 -5.90 -28.52
CA ASN A 117 38.28 -6.63 -28.91
C ASN A 117 38.75 -7.77 -27.99
N TYR A 118 38.05 -8.06 -26.90
CA TYR A 118 38.34 -9.20 -26.02
C TYR A 118 37.57 -10.44 -26.44
N THR A 119 38.20 -11.61 -26.40
CA THR A 119 37.52 -12.89 -26.69
C THR A 119 36.66 -13.28 -25.49
N CYS A 120 35.36 -13.45 -25.73
CA CYS A 120 34.39 -13.87 -24.74
C CYS A 120 33.94 -15.31 -24.99
N LYS A 121 33.77 -16.07 -23.90
CA LYS A 121 33.13 -17.38 -23.87
C LYS A 121 31.69 -17.24 -23.39
N LYS A 122 30.84 -18.20 -23.78
CA LYS A 122 29.42 -18.22 -23.40
C LYS A 122 29.14 -19.23 -22.28
N ALA A 123 28.40 -18.77 -21.28
CA ALA A 123 27.72 -19.61 -20.31
C ALA A 123 26.21 -19.29 -20.31
N THR A 124 25.37 -20.27 -20.00
CA THR A 124 23.93 -20.10 -19.87
C THR A 124 23.45 -20.55 -18.50
N THR A 125 22.44 -19.87 -17.97
CA THR A 125 21.74 -20.28 -16.75
C THR A 125 20.24 -20.01 -16.86
N SER A 126 19.46 -20.60 -15.96
CA SER A 126 18.02 -20.41 -15.87
C SER A 126 17.63 -19.96 -14.47
N ILE A 127 16.99 -18.79 -14.37
CA ILE A 127 16.53 -18.23 -13.08
C ILE A 127 15.06 -17.85 -13.22
N ASN A 128 14.20 -18.48 -12.42
CA ASN A 128 12.75 -18.28 -12.45
C ASN A 128 12.21 -18.37 -13.90
N SER A 129 12.62 -19.43 -14.61
CA SER A 129 12.29 -19.70 -16.02
C SER A 129 12.84 -18.71 -17.05
N ASN A 130 13.64 -17.72 -16.65
CA ASN A 130 14.34 -16.84 -17.58
C ASN A 130 15.65 -17.47 -18.01
N LYS A 131 15.84 -17.65 -19.31
CA LYS A 131 17.13 -18.02 -19.88
C LYS A 131 18.04 -16.79 -19.88
N ILE A 132 19.22 -16.93 -19.31
CA ILE A 132 20.22 -15.86 -19.23
C ILE A 132 21.49 -16.37 -19.88
N GLU A 133 21.91 -15.71 -20.96
CA GLU A 133 23.20 -15.94 -21.61
C GLU A 133 24.22 -14.94 -21.07
N ILE A 134 25.42 -15.41 -20.76
CA ILE A 134 26.49 -14.64 -20.13
C ILE A 134 27.74 -14.79 -20.99
N TRP A 135 28.23 -13.67 -21.49
CA TRP A 135 29.46 -13.59 -22.27
C TRP A 135 30.56 -12.96 -21.43
N TYR A 136 31.62 -13.73 -21.15
CA TYR A 136 32.68 -13.33 -20.22
C TYR A 136 34.07 -13.57 -20.79
N THR A 137 35.05 -12.76 -20.38
CA THR A 137 36.47 -12.88 -20.75
C THR A 137 37.36 -13.06 -19.52
N ASN A 138 38.50 -13.71 -19.70
CA ASN A 138 39.56 -13.84 -18.69
C ASN A 138 40.85 -13.10 -19.06
N GLU A 139 40.87 -12.43 -20.23
CA GLU A 139 42.09 -11.80 -20.79
C GLU A 139 42.59 -10.61 -19.94
N LEU A 140 41.70 -9.99 -19.15
CA LEU A 140 42.02 -8.82 -18.32
C LEU A 140 42.48 -9.17 -16.89
N GLY A 141 42.46 -10.45 -16.50
CA GLY A 141 42.91 -10.89 -15.18
C GLY A 141 42.07 -10.41 -14.00
N VAL A 142 40.87 -9.88 -14.25
CA VAL A 142 39.89 -9.44 -13.24
C VAL A 142 38.53 -10.10 -13.46
N LYS A 143 37.70 -10.07 -12.43
CA LYS A 143 36.33 -10.60 -12.42
C LYS A 143 35.32 -9.47 -12.28
N GLY A 144 34.05 -9.74 -12.56
CA GLY A 144 32.96 -8.78 -12.37
C GLY A 144 31.96 -8.80 -13.51
N GLY A 145 30.88 -8.03 -13.40
CA GLY A 145 29.86 -7.96 -14.45
C GLY A 145 28.77 -6.95 -14.14
N PRO A 146 27.85 -6.66 -15.09
CA PRO A 146 26.79 -5.67 -14.92
C PRO A 146 25.73 -6.07 -13.87
N GLY A 147 25.83 -7.27 -13.31
CA GLY A 147 25.00 -7.77 -12.22
C GLY A 147 25.73 -8.90 -11.52
N VAL A 148 25.07 -9.59 -10.58
CA VAL A 148 25.70 -10.64 -9.76
C VAL A 148 26.00 -11.96 -10.49
N LEU A 149 25.38 -12.18 -11.64
CA LEU A 149 25.46 -13.46 -12.36
C LEU A 149 26.76 -13.60 -13.13
N GLY A 150 27.41 -14.76 -12.98
CA GLY A 150 28.59 -15.14 -13.74
C GLY A 150 29.86 -14.40 -13.34
N GLN A 151 29.84 -13.59 -12.28
CA GLN A 151 31.01 -12.82 -11.86
C GLN A 151 32.21 -13.70 -11.47
N ASP A 152 32.00 -14.95 -11.03
CA ASP A 152 33.11 -15.87 -10.71
C ASP A 152 33.72 -16.56 -11.96
N LEU A 153 33.08 -16.41 -13.14
CA LEU A 153 33.55 -16.99 -14.41
C LEU A 153 34.68 -16.18 -15.06
N GLY A 154 34.74 -14.87 -14.78
CA GLY A 154 35.63 -13.89 -15.40
C GLY A 154 34.99 -12.50 -15.40
N LEU A 155 35.49 -11.61 -16.26
CA LEU A 155 34.84 -10.32 -16.51
C LEU A 155 33.72 -10.50 -17.53
N VAL A 156 32.47 -10.40 -17.07
CA VAL A 156 31.26 -10.44 -17.90
C VAL A 156 31.13 -9.15 -18.68
N LEU A 157 31.20 -9.25 -20.01
CA LEU A 157 31.06 -8.12 -20.92
C LEU A 157 29.67 -8.02 -21.53
N GLU A 158 28.88 -9.09 -21.51
CA GLU A 158 27.49 -9.01 -21.90
C GLU A 158 26.60 -10.03 -21.18
N THR A 159 25.37 -9.62 -20.88
CA THR A 159 24.30 -10.53 -20.45
C THR A 159 23.08 -10.36 -21.35
N ILE A 160 22.43 -11.47 -21.72
CA ILE A 160 21.24 -11.51 -22.57
C ILE A 160 20.15 -12.28 -21.84
N ARG A 161 19.07 -11.62 -21.45
CA ARG A 161 17.89 -12.24 -20.85
C ARG A 161 16.84 -12.49 -21.91
N ASN A 162 16.39 -13.74 -22.03
CA ASN A 162 15.35 -14.20 -22.95
C ASN A 162 15.54 -13.75 -24.42
N GLY A 163 16.78 -13.57 -24.84
CA GLY A 163 17.13 -13.15 -26.20
C GLY A 163 16.83 -11.69 -26.57
N ASN A 164 16.25 -10.89 -25.67
CA ASN A 164 15.76 -9.55 -26.05
C ASN A 164 16.22 -8.41 -25.13
N SER A 165 16.48 -8.65 -23.84
CA SER A 165 16.99 -7.63 -22.92
C SER A 165 18.47 -7.87 -22.67
N THR A 166 19.29 -6.89 -23.03
CA THR A 166 20.75 -7.03 -22.99
C THR A 166 21.40 -5.93 -22.17
N TRP A 167 22.50 -6.29 -21.51
CA TRP A 167 23.47 -5.36 -20.97
C TRP A 167 24.81 -5.65 -21.63
N THR A 168 25.34 -4.72 -22.42
CA THR A 168 26.59 -4.89 -23.17
C THR A 168 27.61 -3.83 -22.76
N ALA A 169 28.85 -4.23 -22.51
CA ALA A 169 29.94 -3.33 -22.21
C ALA A 169 30.25 -2.44 -23.43
N THR A 170 30.26 -1.12 -23.22
CA THR A 170 30.54 -0.12 -24.26
C THR A 170 31.90 0.53 -24.09
N LYS A 171 32.46 0.52 -22.87
CA LYS A 171 33.75 1.13 -22.57
C LYS A 171 34.46 0.41 -21.43
N ILE A 172 35.78 0.22 -21.56
CA ILE A 172 36.67 -0.32 -20.54
C ILE A 172 37.81 0.68 -20.31
N GLU A 173 38.01 1.10 -19.07
CA GLU A 173 38.98 2.11 -18.67
C GLU A 173 39.92 1.55 -17.59
N ASN A 174 41.23 1.55 -17.85
CA ASN A 174 42.24 1.14 -16.88
C ASN A 174 42.52 2.26 -15.87
N LEU A 175 42.38 1.97 -14.58
CA LEU A 175 42.60 2.93 -13.51
C LEU A 175 43.97 2.72 -12.86
N LYS A 176 44.73 3.83 -12.74
CA LYS A 176 46.07 3.83 -12.14
C LYS A 176 46.03 3.71 -10.60
N THR A 177 44.91 4.10 -10.00
CA THR A 177 44.65 4.08 -8.56
C THR A 177 43.40 3.27 -8.27
N LEU A 178 43.29 2.74 -7.04
CA LEU A 178 42.08 2.10 -6.56
C LEU A 178 41.07 3.19 -6.18
N PRO A 179 39.87 3.26 -6.78
CA PRO A 179 38.81 4.17 -6.37
C PRO A 179 38.41 3.95 -4.91
N SER A 180 38.15 5.03 -4.16
CA SER A 180 37.63 4.95 -2.78
C SER A 180 36.29 4.22 -2.70
N LEU A 181 35.49 4.31 -3.76
CA LEU A 181 34.26 3.56 -4.01
C LEU A 181 34.43 2.03 -3.94
N LEU A 182 35.63 1.49 -4.22
CA LEU A 182 35.92 0.06 -4.07
C LEU A 182 36.28 -0.26 -2.61
N THR A 183 35.38 0.07 -1.70
CA THR A 183 35.44 -0.27 -0.28
C THR A 183 34.01 -0.45 0.21
N ILE A 184 33.74 -1.57 0.88
CA ILE A 184 32.41 -1.84 1.45
C ILE A 184 32.20 -0.85 2.62
N PRO A 185 31.13 -0.04 2.62
CA PRO A 185 30.83 0.87 3.72
C PRO A 185 30.64 0.13 5.04
N ALA A 186 30.97 0.78 6.15
CA ALA A 186 30.70 0.26 7.48
C ALA A 186 29.28 0.66 7.92
N GLU A 187 28.30 -0.19 7.59
CA GLU A 187 26.88 0.06 7.88
C GLU A 187 26.24 -1.13 8.63
N PRO A 188 25.08 -0.97 9.27
CA PRO A 188 24.38 -2.07 9.91
C PRO A 188 24.06 -3.20 8.92
N ILE A 189 24.44 -4.43 9.28
CA ILE A 189 24.14 -5.63 8.50
C ILE A 189 22.83 -6.22 9.02
N VAL A 190 21.89 -6.48 8.12
CA VAL A 190 20.61 -7.15 8.40
C VAL A 190 20.44 -8.38 7.51
N ASP A 191 19.56 -9.29 7.92
CA ASP A 191 19.22 -10.45 7.10
C ASP A 191 18.52 -10.03 5.79
N GLN A 192 18.50 -10.93 4.81
CA GLN A 192 18.01 -10.62 3.46
C GLN A 192 16.52 -10.22 3.42
N LEU A 193 15.69 -10.77 4.32
CA LEU A 193 14.26 -10.43 4.36
C LEU A 193 14.08 -9.04 4.95
N THR A 194 14.76 -8.73 6.06
CA THR A 194 14.77 -7.40 6.66
C THR A 194 15.33 -6.35 5.70
N TYR A 195 16.39 -6.66 4.96
CA TYR A 195 16.94 -5.76 3.93
C TYR A 195 15.88 -5.38 2.89
N LYS A 196 15.18 -6.38 2.34
CA LYS A 196 14.13 -6.16 1.32
C LYS A 196 12.94 -5.38 1.90
N ASP A 197 12.54 -5.67 3.13
CA ASP A 197 11.43 -4.96 3.81
C ASP A 197 11.76 -3.49 4.07
N LEU A 198 12.94 -3.19 4.64
CA LEU A 198 13.38 -1.82 4.90
C LEU A 198 13.57 -1.03 3.59
N LEU A 199 14.16 -1.66 2.57
CA LEU A 199 14.27 -1.07 1.25
C LEU A 199 12.90 -0.74 0.66
N TRP A 200 11.95 -1.68 0.71
CA TRP A 200 10.59 -1.46 0.21
C TRP A 200 9.87 -0.34 0.98
N LYS A 201 9.88 -0.37 2.31
CA LYS A 201 9.26 0.64 3.18
C LYS A 201 9.87 2.04 3.00
N SER A 202 11.12 2.15 2.55
CA SER A 202 11.74 3.45 2.27
C SER A 202 11.20 4.13 1.01
N ARG A 203 10.46 3.41 0.14
CA ARG A 203 9.91 3.93 -1.12
C ARG A 203 8.61 4.72 -0.96
N PHE A 204 7.98 4.68 0.21
CA PHE A 204 6.70 5.33 0.47
C PHE A 204 6.66 5.90 1.88
N VAL A 205 5.70 6.78 2.15
CA VAL A 205 5.47 7.29 3.51
C VAL A 205 4.54 6.33 4.23
N ASN A 206 4.92 5.94 5.44
CA ASN A 206 4.14 5.08 6.32
C ASN A 206 3.74 5.85 7.59
N ILE A 207 2.43 6.01 7.82
CA ILE A 207 1.88 6.71 8.98
C ILE A 207 1.12 5.71 9.87
N PRO A 208 1.76 5.18 10.93
CA PRO A 208 1.10 4.27 11.86
C PRO A 208 0.12 5.03 12.74
N ILE A 209 -1.17 4.68 12.69
CA ILE A 209 -2.24 5.33 13.46
C ILE A 209 -2.51 4.58 14.75
N PHE A 210 -2.83 3.29 14.64
CA PHE A 210 -3.11 2.38 15.76
C PHE A 210 -2.32 1.09 15.59
N ASN A 211 -1.84 0.49 16.69
CA ASN A 211 -1.07 -0.74 16.67
C ASN A 211 -1.63 -1.75 17.66
N LYS A 212 -2.37 -2.74 17.15
CA LYS A 212 -3.06 -3.78 17.94
C LYS A 212 -3.84 -3.21 19.14
N GLU A 213 -4.47 -2.06 18.93
CA GLU A 213 -5.30 -1.41 19.92
C GLU A 213 -6.55 -2.24 20.18
N GLN A 214 -6.89 -2.40 21.45
CA GLN A 214 -8.14 -3.05 21.81
C GLN A 214 -9.33 -2.15 21.48
N ILE A 215 -10.42 -2.68 20.93
CA ILE A 215 -11.70 -1.99 20.73
C ILE A 215 -12.77 -2.91 21.32
N HIS A 216 -13.43 -2.47 22.39
CA HIS A 216 -14.24 -3.33 23.25
C HIS A 216 -15.31 -2.52 23.98
N PHE A 217 -16.19 -3.18 24.72
CA PHE A 217 -17.23 -2.53 25.50
C PHE A 217 -17.01 -2.75 27.00
N VAL A 218 -16.54 -1.71 27.70
CA VAL A 218 -16.33 -1.70 29.15
C VAL A 218 -16.76 -0.35 29.74
N ALA A 219 -17.24 -0.35 30.99
CA ALA A 219 -17.78 0.85 31.63
C ALA A 219 -16.73 1.96 31.81
N ASP A 220 -15.45 1.62 31.98
CA ASP A 220 -14.37 2.54 32.31
C ASP A 220 -13.27 2.59 31.25
N ALA A 221 -13.61 2.50 29.96
CA ALA A 221 -12.62 2.56 28.87
C ALA A 221 -11.77 3.85 28.95
N LYS A 222 -10.46 3.70 29.24
CA LYS A 222 -9.58 4.84 29.55
C LYS A 222 -8.81 5.32 28.33
N SER A 223 -8.97 6.61 28.01
CA SER A 223 -8.06 7.30 27.09
C SER A 223 -6.64 7.32 27.65
N ASN A 224 -5.65 7.42 26.76
CA ASN A 224 -4.26 7.71 27.10
C ASN A 224 -3.81 9.01 26.39
N ASP A 225 -2.53 9.38 26.55
CA ASP A 225 -1.97 10.62 26.02
C ASP A 225 -2.13 10.79 24.50
N SER A 226 -2.24 9.68 23.75
CA SER A 226 -2.25 9.69 22.29
C SER A 226 -3.52 9.12 21.65
N ILE A 227 -4.29 8.32 22.39
CA ILE A 227 -5.47 7.62 21.91
C ILE A 227 -6.63 7.91 22.85
N PHE A 228 -7.63 8.61 22.29
CA PHE A 228 -8.89 8.89 22.96
C PHE A 228 -9.85 7.73 22.76
N ARG A 229 -10.52 7.32 23.82
CA ARG A 229 -11.53 6.25 23.83
C ARG A 229 -12.89 6.83 24.18
N PHE A 230 -13.89 6.50 23.39
CA PHE A 230 -15.27 6.96 23.55
C PHE A 230 -16.25 5.78 23.43
N ALA A 231 -17.52 6.02 23.75
CA ALA A 231 -18.59 5.03 23.63
C ALA A 231 -18.22 3.68 24.27
N SER A 232 -17.80 3.74 25.54
CA SER A 232 -17.38 2.57 26.33
C SER A 232 -16.23 1.76 25.71
N GLY A 233 -15.41 2.39 24.86
CA GLY A 233 -14.22 1.79 24.26
C GLY A 233 -14.39 1.26 22.83
N THR A 234 -15.61 1.37 22.27
CA THR A 234 -15.94 0.93 20.91
C THR A 234 -15.44 1.89 19.83
N VAL A 235 -15.10 3.13 20.23
CA VAL A 235 -14.52 4.16 19.36
C VAL A 235 -13.16 4.56 19.89
N ILE A 236 -12.14 4.49 19.03
CA ILE A 236 -10.80 5.03 19.29
C ILE A 236 -10.48 6.15 18.31
N VAL A 237 -9.85 7.22 18.79
CA VAL A 237 -9.50 8.40 17.99
C VAL A 237 -8.09 8.87 18.32
N ARG A 238 -7.33 9.27 17.30
CA ARG A 238 -6.00 9.86 17.43
C ARG A 238 -5.87 11.09 16.54
N LYS A 239 -5.18 12.12 17.04
CA LYS A 239 -4.78 13.27 16.22
C LYS A 239 -3.51 12.94 15.44
N VAL A 240 -3.51 13.20 14.14
CA VAL A 240 -2.48 12.75 13.20
C VAL A 240 -2.10 13.89 12.27
N LYS A 241 -0.81 14.15 12.14
CA LYS A 241 -0.27 15.12 11.18
C LYS A 241 0.14 14.41 9.90
N PHE A 242 -0.47 14.78 8.80
CA PHE A 242 -0.11 14.31 7.47
C PHE A 242 0.95 15.22 6.84
N PRO A 243 1.92 14.67 6.10
CA PRO A 243 2.85 15.48 5.32
C PRO A 243 2.13 16.09 4.11
N GLU A 244 2.87 16.88 3.33
CA GLU A 244 2.42 17.22 1.99
C GLU A 244 2.23 15.94 1.17
N ILE A 245 1.03 15.80 0.61
CA ILE A 245 0.70 14.73 -0.31
C ILE A 245 0.58 15.36 -1.69
N LYS A 246 1.51 15.05 -2.59
CA LYS A 246 1.48 15.58 -3.97
C LYS A 246 0.23 15.12 -4.69
N LYS A 247 -0.35 15.99 -5.52
CA LYS A 247 -1.39 15.59 -6.48
C LYS A 247 -0.89 14.40 -7.29
N GLY A 248 -1.75 13.40 -7.52
CA GLY A 248 -1.35 12.14 -8.14
C GLY A 248 -0.83 11.07 -7.18
N SER A 249 -0.58 11.34 -5.89
CA SER A 249 -0.14 10.27 -4.96
C SER A 249 -1.26 9.28 -4.66
N ALA A 250 -0.95 7.99 -4.60
CA ALA A 250 -1.90 6.97 -4.14
C ALA A 250 -1.86 6.87 -2.60
N ILE A 251 -3.02 6.82 -1.96
CA ILE A 251 -3.16 6.79 -0.50
C ILE A 251 -3.99 5.57 -0.12
N PHE A 252 -3.50 4.73 0.80
CA PHE A 252 -4.22 3.55 1.27
C PHE A 252 -4.40 3.58 2.79
N ALA A 253 -5.58 3.17 3.25
CA ALA A 253 -5.81 2.77 4.64
C ALA A 253 -5.74 1.25 4.77
N ASP A 254 -4.91 0.78 5.69
CA ASP A 254 -4.68 -0.64 5.98
C ASP A 254 -5.15 -0.94 7.41
N VAL A 255 -6.15 -1.80 7.58
CA VAL A 255 -6.60 -2.30 8.89
C VAL A 255 -6.32 -3.80 9.00
N THR A 256 -5.63 -4.19 10.06
CA THR A 256 -5.54 -5.60 10.47
C THR A 256 -6.38 -5.79 11.71
N GLU A 257 -7.30 -6.75 11.71
CA GLU A 257 -8.23 -6.99 12.81
C GLU A 257 -8.24 -8.46 13.23
N GLN A 258 -8.45 -8.67 14.53
CA GLN A 258 -8.62 -9.96 15.18
C GLN A 258 -9.66 -9.84 16.28
N SER A 259 -10.48 -10.87 16.47
CA SER A 259 -11.27 -10.98 17.69
C SER A 259 -10.33 -11.20 18.88
N ASN A 260 -10.72 -10.60 20.00
CA ASN A 260 -10.12 -10.79 21.32
C ASN A 260 -11.19 -11.19 22.35
N GLY A 261 -12.34 -11.70 21.89
CA GLY A 261 -13.45 -12.18 22.71
C GLY A 261 -14.78 -12.15 21.97
N ASP A 262 -15.00 -11.18 21.08
CA ASP A 262 -16.25 -11.03 20.35
C ASP A 262 -16.40 -12.08 19.23
N ALA A 263 -17.52 -12.81 19.23
CA ALA A 263 -17.80 -13.88 18.27
C ALA A 263 -18.50 -13.38 17.00
N TYR A 264 -19.03 -12.17 17.01
CA TYR A 264 -19.97 -11.68 16.00
C TYR A 264 -19.28 -10.90 14.86
N ASP A 265 -19.99 -10.77 13.76
CA ASP A 265 -19.66 -9.95 12.60
C ASP A 265 -20.12 -8.50 12.80
N ARG A 266 -19.20 -7.65 13.27
CA ARG A 266 -19.50 -6.27 13.67
C ARG A 266 -19.29 -5.29 12.53
N THR A 267 -20.12 -4.26 12.51
CA THR A 267 -19.88 -3.09 11.65
C THR A 267 -18.65 -2.34 12.16
N GLY A 268 -17.74 -2.06 11.24
CA GLY A 268 -16.52 -1.29 11.48
C GLY A 268 -16.39 -0.11 10.52
N SER A 269 -15.79 0.98 11.00
CA SER A 269 -15.52 2.16 10.18
C SER A 269 -14.21 2.82 10.59
N VAL A 270 -13.38 3.14 9.60
CA VAL A 270 -12.29 4.10 9.71
C VAL A 270 -12.79 5.45 9.18
N PHE A 271 -12.59 6.52 9.94
CA PHE A 271 -13.13 7.84 9.61
C PHE A 271 -12.19 8.98 9.97
N MET A 272 -12.30 10.07 9.22
CA MET A 272 -11.78 11.39 9.60
C MET A 272 -12.91 12.19 10.26
N ILE A 273 -12.58 12.94 11.32
CA ILE A 273 -13.48 13.93 11.91
C ILE A 273 -13.15 15.32 11.33
N PRO A 274 -14.02 15.91 10.49
CA PRO A 274 -13.83 17.30 10.06
C PRO A 274 -13.98 18.26 11.24
N THR A 275 -13.05 19.20 11.36
CA THR A 275 -13.05 20.26 12.38
C THR A 275 -12.95 21.65 11.75
N ASP A 276 -13.36 21.76 10.48
CA ASP A 276 -13.35 22.98 9.66
C ASP A 276 -14.58 23.87 9.88
N LYS A 277 -15.47 23.47 10.79
CA LYS A 277 -16.70 24.18 11.16
C LYS A 277 -16.77 24.40 12.67
N LYS A 278 -17.74 25.22 13.11
CA LYS A 278 -17.94 25.59 14.51
C LYS A 278 -18.21 24.39 15.41
N LYS A 279 -18.95 23.40 14.91
CA LYS A 279 -19.19 22.11 15.57
C LYS A 279 -18.59 20.97 14.77
N SER A 280 -18.20 19.92 15.46
CA SER A 280 -17.64 18.70 14.89
C SER A 280 -18.21 17.47 15.59
N PHE A 281 -18.03 16.29 14.97
CA PHE A 281 -18.39 15.04 15.64
C PHE A 281 -17.57 14.80 16.92
N LEU A 282 -16.37 15.40 17.02
CA LEU A 282 -15.53 15.34 18.22
C LEU A 282 -16.20 16.00 19.43
N ASP A 283 -17.02 17.04 19.20
CA ASP A 283 -17.79 17.66 20.28
C ASP A 283 -18.88 16.71 20.81
N GLY A 284 -19.51 15.93 19.93
CA GLY A 284 -20.43 14.86 20.32
C GLY A 284 -19.73 13.77 21.13
N LEU A 285 -18.55 13.33 20.69
CA LEU A 285 -17.75 12.34 21.41
C LEU A 285 -17.34 12.82 22.82
N LYS A 286 -16.96 14.09 22.97
CA LYS A 286 -16.48 14.65 24.25
C LYS A 286 -17.61 15.06 25.19
N ASN A 287 -18.66 15.69 24.65
CA ASN A 287 -19.67 16.39 25.44
C ASN A 287 -21.05 15.71 25.37
N GLY A 288 -21.15 14.58 24.67
CA GLY A 288 -22.37 13.80 24.52
C GLY A 288 -23.14 14.08 23.24
N ILE A 289 -23.92 13.08 22.82
CA ILE A 289 -24.66 13.04 21.54
C ILE A 289 -25.57 14.24 21.30
N MET A 290 -26.09 14.86 22.36
CA MET A 290 -26.99 16.03 22.26
C MET A 290 -26.30 17.29 21.74
N THR A 291 -24.96 17.28 21.67
CA THR A 291 -24.18 18.38 21.07
C THR A 291 -24.26 18.37 19.55
N LEU A 292 -24.50 17.20 18.95
CA LEU A 292 -24.59 17.02 17.50
C LEU A 292 -25.90 17.60 16.96
N PRO A 293 -25.92 18.12 15.72
CA PRO A 293 -27.17 18.58 15.10
C PRO A 293 -28.22 17.48 15.04
N ARG A 294 -29.47 17.82 15.35
CA ARG A 294 -30.62 16.92 15.26
C ARG A 294 -31.18 16.92 13.83
N TYR A 295 -31.49 15.74 13.32
CA TYR A 295 -32.17 15.52 12.05
C TYR A 295 -33.47 14.75 12.27
N GLU A 296 -34.51 15.15 11.54
CA GLU A 296 -35.83 14.53 11.53
C GLU A 296 -36.39 14.50 10.11
N ASN A 297 -37.19 13.48 9.82
CA ASN A 297 -37.86 13.35 8.53
C ASN A 297 -39.37 13.11 8.64
N GLY A 298 -39.94 13.27 9.85
CA GLY A 298 -41.36 13.05 10.11
C GLY A 298 -41.74 11.63 10.53
N ASN A 299 -40.78 10.74 10.82
CA ASN A 299 -41.06 9.42 11.39
C ASN A 299 -41.17 9.38 12.93
N GLY A 300 -41.00 10.53 13.60
CA GLY A 300 -41.09 10.64 15.06
C GLY A 300 -39.81 10.27 15.82
N LYS A 301 -38.72 9.91 15.12
CA LYS A 301 -37.40 9.68 15.72
C LYS A 301 -36.45 10.85 15.46
N ASN A 302 -35.40 10.90 16.27
CA ASN A 302 -34.35 11.91 16.20
C ASN A 302 -33.02 11.26 15.87
N TYR A 303 -32.34 11.79 14.87
CA TYR A 303 -31.04 11.31 14.42
C TYR A 303 -29.96 12.36 14.67
N GLN A 304 -28.83 11.98 15.25
CA GLN A 304 -27.79 12.91 15.69
C GLN A 304 -26.62 12.93 14.72
N GLY A 305 -26.28 14.12 14.20
CA GLY A 305 -25.07 14.36 13.41
C GLY A 305 -25.04 13.71 12.03
N VAL A 306 -26.19 13.29 11.49
CA VAL A 306 -26.26 12.46 10.28
C VAL A 306 -26.17 13.23 8.96
N VAL A 307 -26.43 14.54 8.96
CA VAL A 307 -26.33 15.42 7.77
C VAL A 307 -25.49 16.64 8.08
N ALA A 308 -24.84 17.21 7.06
CA ALA A 308 -24.17 18.49 7.18
C ALA A 308 -25.17 19.62 7.41
N THR A 309 -24.71 20.64 8.13
CA THR A 309 -25.42 21.91 8.33
C THR A 309 -24.44 23.05 8.05
N GLU A 310 -24.90 24.30 8.16
CA GLU A 310 -24.04 25.48 8.02
C GLU A 310 -22.80 25.42 8.94
N ASP A 311 -23.00 24.91 10.17
CA ASP A 311 -22.04 24.92 11.28
C ASP A 311 -21.43 23.54 11.59
N TYR A 312 -21.72 22.50 10.81
CA TYR A 312 -21.29 21.12 11.10
C TYR A 312 -21.09 20.29 9.84
N HIS A 313 -20.02 19.49 9.83
CA HIS A 313 -19.84 18.41 8.87
C HIS A 313 -19.89 17.04 9.55
N PRO A 314 -20.58 16.04 8.96
CA PRO A 314 -20.56 14.67 9.44
C PRO A 314 -19.20 14.01 9.23
N LEU A 315 -19.01 12.84 9.85
CA LEU A 315 -17.80 12.03 9.69
C LEU A 315 -17.52 11.71 8.22
N LEU A 316 -16.28 11.95 7.77
CA LEU A 316 -15.80 11.48 6.48
C LEU A 316 -15.33 10.05 6.62
N GLU A 317 -16.14 9.11 6.15
CA GLU A 317 -15.80 7.69 6.18
C GLU A 317 -14.72 7.38 5.14
N MET A 318 -13.60 6.84 5.63
CA MET A 318 -12.44 6.47 4.82
C MET A 318 -12.54 5.02 4.35
N MET A 319 -13.05 4.15 5.21
CA MET A 319 -13.26 2.75 4.91
C MET A 319 -14.34 2.16 5.82
N ARG A 320 -15.35 1.55 5.20
CA ARG A 320 -16.29 0.68 5.90
C ARG A 320 -15.83 -0.76 5.80
N PHE A 321 -15.84 -1.48 6.91
CA PHE A 321 -15.51 -2.90 6.97
C PHE A 321 -16.41 -3.65 7.93
N PHE A 322 -16.39 -4.97 7.84
CA PHE A 322 -17.15 -5.85 8.72
C PHE A 322 -16.21 -6.88 9.29
N THR A 323 -16.15 -6.99 10.62
CA THR A 323 -15.35 -8.05 11.25
C THR A 323 -15.90 -9.40 10.82
N PRO A 324 -15.06 -10.44 10.68
CA PRO A 324 -15.57 -11.79 10.57
C PRO A 324 -16.07 -12.28 11.94
N PHE A 325 -16.73 -13.43 11.93
CA PHE A 325 -17.13 -14.12 13.15
C PHE A 325 -15.92 -14.71 13.90
N GLY A 326 -15.36 -13.97 14.87
CA GLY A 326 -14.49 -14.52 15.91
C GLY A 326 -13.07 -14.93 15.47
N VAL A 327 -12.56 -14.40 14.36
CA VAL A 327 -11.21 -14.75 13.84
C VAL A 327 -10.13 -14.61 14.92
N LYS A 328 -9.16 -15.54 14.95
CA LYS A 328 -8.13 -15.69 15.98
C LYS A 328 -8.65 -16.27 17.30
N HIS A 329 -9.54 -15.55 18.00
CA HIS A 329 -9.98 -15.95 19.34
C HIS A 329 -10.69 -17.30 19.33
N PHE A 330 -11.53 -17.54 18.33
CA PHE A 330 -12.32 -18.76 18.18
C PHE A 330 -11.70 -19.79 17.22
N ASN A 331 -10.41 -19.66 16.88
CA ASN A 331 -9.73 -20.62 15.99
C ASN A 331 -9.62 -22.04 16.61
N ASN A 332 -9.97 -22.20 17.89
CA ASN A 332 -10.14 -23.50 18.55
C ASN A 332 -11.38 -24.28 18.08
N LEU A 333 -12.32 -23.65 17.36
CA LEU A 333 -13.49 -24.32 16.81
C LEU A 333 -13.10 -25.15 15.58
N GLU A 334 -12.86 -26.44 15.74
CA GLU A 334 -12.37 -27.26 14.63
C GLU A 334 -13.47 -27.69 13.65
N LEU A 335 -13.20 -27.56 12.36
CA LEU A 335 -13.97 -28.18 11.28
C LEU A 335 -13.02 -28.86 10.30
N LYS A 336 -13.31 -30.12 9.94
CA LYS A 336 -12.43 -30.92 9.07
C LYS A 336 -12.10 -30.15 7.79
N ASN A 337 -10.80 -30.08 7.47
CA ASN A 337 -10.24 -29.38 6.32
C ASN A 337 -10.46 -27.85 6.29
N LYS A 338 -10.78 -27.22 7.42
CA LYS A 338 -10.79 -25.76 7.57
C LYS A 338 -9.67 -25.34 8.51
N VAL A 339 -8.68 -24.64 7.95
CA VAL A 339 -7.62 -23.97 8.72
C VAL A 339 -7.97 -22.49 8.77
N TRP A 340 -8.33 -22.01 9.96
CA TRP A 340 -8.79 -20.65 10.15
C TRP A 340 -7.65 -19.63 10.00
N GLN A 341 -8.00 -18.47 9.46
CA GLN A 341 -7.10 -17.33 9.43
C GLN A 341 -6.85 -16.79 10.84
N ASP A 342 -5.66 -16.23 11.05
CA ASP A 342 -5.28 -15.61 12.32
C ASP A 342 -5.66 -14.13 12.42
N SER A 343 -6.10 -13.52 11.32
CA SER A 343 -6.56 -12.13 11.24
C SER A 343 -7.20 -11.89 9.89
N VAL A 344 -7.93 -10.78 9.78
CA VAL A 344 -8.36 -10.24 8.48
C VAL A 344 -7.62 -8.92 8.21
N LEU A 345 -7.26 -8.73 6.93
CA LEU A 345 -6.68 -7.49 6.42
C LEU A 345 -7.69 -6.78 5.51
N TYR A 346 -7.97 -5.53 5.82
CA TYR A 346 -8.75 -4.61 5.00
C TYR A 346 -7.78 -3.57 4.45
N ARG A 347 -7.80 -3.37 3.13
CA ARG A 347 -6.97 -2.37 2.48
C ARG A 347 -7.77 -1.65 1.42
N GLN A 348 -7.94 -0.34 1.57
CA GLN A 348 -8.75 0.46 0.65
C GLN A 348 -7.97 1.69 0.17
N ASP A 349 -8.07 1.96 -1.13
CA ASP A 349 -7.60 3.20 -1.73
C ASP A 349 -8.50 4.35 -1.29
N ILE A 350 -7.90 5.35 -0.65
CA ILE A 350 -8.55 6.55 -0.13
C ILE A 350 -8.00 7.82 -0.79
N SER A 351 -7.39 7.69 -1.97
CA SER A 351 -6.75 8.79 -2.71
C SER A 351 -7.70 9.95 -3.00
N LEU A 352 -9.00 9.69 -3.08
CA LEU A 352 -10.03 10.72 -3.23
C LEU A 352 -10.03 11.72 -2.06
N LEU A 353 -9.58 11.31 -0.87
CA LEU A 353 -9.51 12.14 0.33
C LEU A 353 -8.26 13.02 0.42
N GLN A 354 -7.37 12.98 -0.59
CA GLN A 354 -6.13 13.75 -0.59
C GLN A 354 -6.32 15.25 -0.26
N PRO A 355 -7.32 15.98 -0.80
CA PRO A 355 -7.54 17.39 -0.47
C PRO A 355 -7.83 17.67 1.01
N LYS A 356 -8.40 16.71 1.73
CA LYS A 356 -8.69 16.83 3.18
C LYS A 356 -7.55 16.32 4.06
N LEU A 357 -6.54 15.67 3.49
CA LEU A 357 -5.41 15.07 4.21
C LEU A 357 -4.11 15.85 4.06
N SER A 358 -3.82 16.37 2.86
CA SER A 358 -2.51 16.97 2.55
C SER A 358 -2.18 18.18 3.43
N ASN A 359 -1.02 18.14 4.10
CA ASN A 359 -0.55 19.17 5.05
C ASN A 359 -1.53 19.47 6.20
N GLN A 360 -2.45 18.57 6.51
CA GLN A 360 -3.42 18.76 7.60
C GLN A 360 -3.01 18.01 8.86
N GLU A 361 -3.43 18.54 10.01
CA GLU A 361 -3.46 17.81 11.26
C GLU A 361 -4.93 17.50 11.59
N VAL A 362 -5.29 16.22 11.51
CA VAL A 362 -6.70 15.77 11.55
C VAL A 362 -6.90 14.70 12.62
N TYR A 363 -8.14 14.53 13.07
CA TYR A 363 -8.51 13.40 13.92
C TYR A 363 -8.93 12.21 13.05
N ILE A 364 -8.22 11.10 13.21
CA ILE A 364 -8.54 9.81 12.58
C ILE A 364 -9.08 8.89 13.66
N GLY A 365 -10.24 8.29 13.39
CA GLY A 365 -10.90 7.35 14.29
C GLY A 365 -11.14 5.99 13.66
N MET A 366 -11.32 4.99 14.51
CA MET A 366 -11.76 3.66 14.17
C MET A 366 -12.84 3.21 15.14
N PHE A 367 -13.93 2.68 14.60
CA PHE A 367 -15.08 2.16 15.33
C PHE A 367 -15.28 0.69 14.99
N ILE A 368 -15.61 -0.12 16.00
CA ILE A 368 -16.17 -1.47 15.84
C ILE A 368 -17.30 -1.61 16.86
N GLY A 369 -18.55 -1.66 16.38
CA GLY A 369 -19.74 -1.70 17.23
C GLY A 369 -19.88 -3.06 17.91
N ASN A 370 -19.56 -3.15 19.20
CA ASN A 370 -19.62 -4.39 19.96
C ASN A 370 -20.06 -4.17 21.41
N TYR A 371 -20.42 -5.26 22.07
CA TYR A 371 -20.81 -5.30 23.48
C TYR A 371 -19.94 -6.26 24.30
N ASP A 372 -18.82 -6.72 23.75
CA ASP A 372 -17.94 -7.69 24.40
C ASP A 372 -16.78 -7.00 25.14
N ALA A 373 -16.46 -7.47 26.35
CA ALA A 373 -15.39 -6.89 27.17
C ALA A 373 -13.98 -7.18 26.61
N GLY A 374 -13.81 -8.31 25.92
CA GLY A 374 -12.59 -8.67 25.21
C GLY A 374 -12.48 -7.94 23.87
N GLY A 375 -13.60 -7.83 23.16
CA GLY A 375 -13.78 -7.09 21.92
C GLY A 375 -12.85 -7.58 20.82
N HIS A 376 -12.14 -6.64 20.22
CA HIS A 376 -11.24 -6.84 19.08
C HIS A 376 -9.86 -6.23 19.35
N LYS A 377 -8.85 -6.69 18.62
CA LYS A 377 -7.54 -6.03 18.50
C LYS A 377 -7.34 -5.60 17.05
N ALA A 378 -7.13 -4.31 16.85
CA ALA A 378 -7.03 -3.74 15.51
C ALA A 378 -5.82 -2.81 15.36
N SER A 379 -5.19 -2.85 14.19
CA SER A 379 -4.15 -1.91 13.78
C SER A 379 -4.65 -1.10 12.60
N LEU A 380 -4.26 0.17 12.51
CA LEU A 380 -4.55 1.04 11.37
C LEU A 380 -3.27 1.73 10.94
N ASN A 381 -2.98 1.65 9.65
CA ASN A 381 -1.84 2.33 9.04
C ASN A 381 -2.28 3.04 7.76
N ILE A 382 -1.72 4.23 7.50
CA ILE A 382 -1.91 4.92 6.23
C ILE A 382 -0.60 4.91 5.44
N THR A 383 -0.66 4.50 4.18
CA THR A 383 0.50 4.54 3.27
C THR A 383 0.27 5.55 2.14
N ILE A 384 1.30 6.34 1.83
CA ILE A 384 1.28 7.34 0.75
C ILE A 384 2.40 7.01 -0.24
N HIS A 385 2.01 6.70 -1.47
CA HIS A 385 2.89 6.31 -2.55
C HIS A 385 2.99 7.48 -3.54
N GLN A 386 4.15 8.14 -3.56
CA GLN A 386 4.39 9.26 -4.48
C GLN A 386 4.60 8.73 -5.90
N GLY A 387 3.86 9.25 -6.87
CA GLY A 387 3.92 8.83 -8.27
C GLY A 387 2.80 9.46 -9.10
N GLU A 388 2.75 9.12 -10.39
CA GLU A 388 1.68 9.51 -11.30
C GLU A 388 0.54 8.48 -11.21
N ASP A 389 -0.36 8.64 -10.24
CA ASP A 389 -1.69 8.06 -10.37
C ASP A 389 -2.46 8.86 -11.43
N ASN A 390 -2.77 8.22 -12.54
CA ASN A 390 -3.51 8.82 -13.66
C ASN A 390 -5.00 8.97 -13.36
N ASN A 391 -5.49 8.50 -12.20
CA ASN A 391 -6.89 8.67 -11.84
C ASN A 391 -7.20 10.14 -11.55
N PRO A 392 -8.25 10.69 -12.16
CA PRO A 392 -8.56 12.11 -12.00
C PRO A 392 -9.15 12.39 -10.61
N LYS A 393 -8.42 13.18 -9.80
CA LYS A 393 -8.73 13.48 -8.39
C LYS A 393 -9.50 14.79 -8.24
N GLY A 394 -10.27 14.91 -7.16
CA GLY A 394 -10.96 16.16 -6.83
C GLY A 394 -10.00 17.21 -6.28
N ASP A 395 -10.34 18.48 -6.50
CA ASP A 395 -9.73 19.62 -5.81
C ASP A 395 -10.50 20.01 -4.55
N PHE A 396 -11.73 19.49 -4.41
CA PHE A 396 -12.67 19.84 -3.35
C PHE A 396 -13.43 18.60 -2.86
N ILE A 397 -13.65 18.56 -1.55
CA ILE A 397 -14.47 17.55 -0.88
C ILE A 397 -15.46 18.24 0.05
N LEU A 398 -16.75 17.92 -0.13
CA LEU A 398 -17.83 18.34 0.75
C LEU A 398 -18.48 17.11 1.42
N PRO A 399 -18.29 16.90 2.72
CA PRO A 399 -19.07 15.92 3.47
C PRO A 399 -20.57 16.28 3.40
N LEU A 400 -21.42 15.35 2.98
CA LEU A 400 -22.87 15.58 2.90
C LEU A 400 -23.59 14.91 4.07
N PHE A 401 -23.47 13.59 4.18
CA PHE A 401 -24.18 12.82 5.19
C PHE A 401 -23.40 11.59 5.62
N ASN A 402 -23.64 11.14 6.84
CA ASN A 402 -23.18 9.86 7.36
C ASN A 402 -24.17 9.37 8.44
N THR A 403 -24.96 8.35 8.11
CA THR A 403 -25.95 7.80 9.04
C THR A 403 -25.37 6.74 9.96
N LEU A 404 -24.18 6.19 9.67
CA LEU A 404 -23.55 5.19 10.53
C LEU A 404 -23.43 5.74 11.95
N ASN A 405 -24.11 5.09 12.89
CA ASN A 405 -24.16 5.49 14.28
C ASN A 405 -22.89 5.03 15.01
N VAL A 406 -21.75 5.66 14.71
CA VAL A 406 -20.45 5.39 15.38
C VAL A 406 -20.53 5.52 16.90
N MET A 407 -21.49 6.30 17.43
CA MET A 407 -21.80 6.40 18.86
C MET A 407 -22.97 5.48 19.27
N GLU A 408 -23.15 4.31 18.65
CA GLU A 408 -24.17 3.29 18.99
C GLU A 408 -24.19 3.01 20.48
N MET A 409 -23.04 2.66 21.06
CA MET A 409 -22.85 2.40 22.49
C MET A 409 -22.81 3.67 23.36
N ALA A 410 -23.12 4.85 22.79
CA ALA A 410 -23.27 6.12 23.48
C ALA A 410 -24.59 6.82 23.13
N GLY A 411 -25.58 6.09 22.62
CA GLY A 411 -26.96 6.53 22.45
C GLY A 411 -27.30 7.18 21.11
N GLN A 412 -26.40 7.13 20.11
CA GLN A 412 -26.73 7.60 18.76
C GLN A 412 -27.71 6.62 18.08
N GLU A 413 -28.81 7.16 17.57
CA GLU A 413 -29.93 6.39 17.03
C GLU A 413 -29.55 5.61 15.75
N TYR A 414 -30.09 4.39 15.60
CA TYR A 414 -29.89 3.58 14.40
C TYR A 414 -30.60 4.21 13.20
N SER A 415 -29.99 4.09 12.02
CA SER A 415 -30.40 4.67 10.73
C SER A 415 -31.73 4.13 10.16
N THR A 416 -32.81 4.39 10.88
CA THR A 416 -34.17 3.90 10.61
C THR A 416 -35.00 4.91 9.83
N MET A 417 -34.42 6.03 9.38
CA MET A 417 -35.13 7.12 8.71
C MET A 417 -35.76 6.72 7.37
N PHE A 418 -35.34 5.61 6.77
CA PHE A 418 -35.82 5.19 5.45
C PHE A 418 -37.23 4.56 5.47
N ASP A 419 -37.89 4.53 6.63
CA ASP A 419 -39.30 4.10 6.78
C ASP A 419 -40.31 5.12 6.21
N LYS A 420 -39.86 6.34 5.94
CA LYS A 420 -40.66 7.39 5.27
C LYS A 420 -40.12 7.70 3.89
N GLU A 421 -41.01 8.12 3.00
CA GLU A 421 -40.66 8.53 1.62
C GLU A 421 -39.57 9.60 1.58
N LYS A 422 -39.57 10.52 2.54
CA LYS A 422 -38.54 11.56 2.68
C LYS A 422 -37.13 10.96 2.85
N GLY A 423 -37.00 9.81 3.51
CA GLY A 423 -35.72 9.15 3.76
C GLY A 423 -34.71 10.09 4.42
N LEU A 424 -33.51 10.18 3.83
CA LEU A 424 -32.51 11.20 4.15
C LEU A 424 -32.58 12.30 3.10
N GLU A 425 -32.87 13.54 3.51
CA GLU A 425 -32.94 14.70 2.62
C GLU A 425 -32.22 15.90 3.26
N MET A 426 -31.40 16.58 2.48
CA MET A 426 -30.68 17.79 2.92
C MET A 426 -30.42 18.74 1.75
N THR A 427 -30.09 19.98 2.07
CA THR A 427 -29.57 20.96 1.11
C THR A 427 -28.06 21.14 1.27
N PHE A 428 -27.37 21.43 0.18
CA PHE A 428 -25.93 21.73 0.17
C PHE A 428 -25.64 22.84 -0.84
N GLU A 429 -24.52 23.53 -0.66
CA GLU A 429 -24.11 24.62 -1.55
C GLU A 429 -22.93 24.18 -2.42
N VAL A 430 -23.06 24.40 -3.73
CA VAL A 430 -22.01 24.21 -4.71
C VAL A 430 -21.24 25.54 -4.88
N PRO A 431 -19.94 25.58 -4.56
CA PRO A 431 -19.15 26.81 -4.71
C PRO A 431 -18.88 27.15 -6.17
N GLN A 432 -18.67 28.44 -6.46
CA GLN A 432 -18.30 28.91 -7.79
C GLN A 432 -16.93 28.34 -8.22
N GLY A 433 -16.82 27.99 -9.51
CA GLY A 433 -15.56 27.56 -10.11
C GLY A 433 -15.22 26.08 -9.92
N TYR A 434 -16.19 25.25 -9.54
CA TYR A 434 -16.06 23.79 -9.54
C TYR A 434 -17.06 23.13 -10.49
N GLN A 435 -16.65 22.04 -11.13
CA GLN A 435 -17.40 21.26 -12.10
C GLN A 435 -17.07 19.76 -11.96
N ASN A 436 -17.73 18.91 -12.76
CA ASN A 436 -17.49 17.47 -12.83
C ASN A 436 -17.58 16.79 -11.46
N PHE A 437 -18.74 16.95 -10.83
CA PHE A 437 -19.01 16.46 -9.50
C PHE A 437 -19.21 14.95 -9.49
N VAL A 438 -18.52 14.29 -8.56
CA VAL A 438 -18.69 12.86 -8.27
C VAL A 438 -19.09 12.71 -6.82
N GLN A 439 -20.14 11.94 -6.56
CA GLN A 439 -20.48 11.54 -5.20
C GLN A 439 -19.85 10.19 -4.88
N SER A 440 -19.09 10.13 -3.79
CA SER A 440 -18.73 8.85 -3.16
C SER A 440 -19.88 8.44 -2.23
N TYR A 441 -20.48 7.28 -2.49
CA TYR A 441 -21.63 6.75 -1.74
C TYR A 441 -21.36 5.33 -1.22
N ILE A 442 -21.30 5.17 0.10
CA ILE A 442 -21.18 3.87 0.78
C ILE A 442 -22.53 3.53 1.39
N THR A 443 -23.02 2.31 1.18
CA THR A 443 -24.30 1.86 1.72
C THR A 443 -24.22 0.40 2.16
N THR A 444 -24.83 0.08 3.29
CA THR A 444 -25.03 -1.30 3.78
C THR A 444 -26.38 -1.43 4.47
N GLY A 445 -27.11 -2.49 4.15
CA GLY A 445 -28.38 -2.85 4.79
C GLY A 445 -28.17 -3.79 5.98
N HIS A 446 -28.95 -3.59 7.04
CA HIS A 446 -28.83 -4.30 8.31
C HIS A 446 -30.19 -4.77 8.82
N GLY A 447 -30.19 -5.81 9.64
CA GLY A 447 -31.36 -6.43 10.22
C GLY A 447 -31.19 -7.94 10.18
N GLY A 448 -30.58 -8.51 11.21
CA GLY A 448 -30.08 -9.89 11.23
C GLY A 448 -31.15 -10.97 11.43
N TRP A 449 -32.22 -10.95 10.64
CA TRP A 449 -33.24 -12.01 10.60
C TRP A 449 -33.75 -12.20 9.16
N GLU A 450 -34.50 -13.29 8.90
CA GLU A 450 -34.87 -13.71 7.54
C GLU A 450 -35.55 -12.62 6.67
N ASN A 451 -36.32 -11.71 7.29
CA ASN A 451 -37.03 -10.63 6.60
C ASN A 451 -36.37 -9.26 6.81
N GLY A 452 -35.19 -9.23 7.42
CA GLY A 452 -34.44 -8.01 7.66
C GLY A 452 -33.63 -7.58 6.45
N ASP A 453 -33.30 -6.28 6.40
CA ASP A 453 -32.68 -5.68 5.20
C ASP A 453 -31.23 -6.12 4.99
N GLU A 454 -30.62 -6.83 5.94
CA GLU A 454 -29.35 -7.52 5.74
C GLU A 454 -29.45 -8.57 4.63
N PHE A 455 -30.55 -9.33 4.60
CA PHE A 455 -30.76 -10.47 3.70
C PHE A 455 -31.79 -10.20 2.60
N LEU A 456 -32.33 -8.97 2.53
CA LEU A 456 -33.27 -8.56 1.49
C LEU A 456 -32.70 -7.47 0.60
N GLN A 457 -32.81 -7.69 -0.71
CA GLN A 457 -32.42 -6.72 -1.73
C GLN A 457 -33.33 -5.47 -1.72
N LYS A 458 -32.77 -4.30 -1.40
CA LYS A 458 -33.48 -3.01 -1.43
C LYS A 458 -32.85 -2.01 -2.40
N LYS A 459 -33.65 -1.46 -3.31
CA LYS A 459 -33.20 -0.42 -4.26
C LYS A 459 -32.86 0.86 -3.50
N ASN A 460 -31.60 1.29 -3.57
CA ASN A 460 -31.14 2.60 -3.13
C ASN A 460 -31.31 3.58 -4.30
N THR A 461 -31.96 4.72 -4.06
CA THR A 461 -32.22 5.75 -5.08
C THR A 461 -31.75 7.11 -4.59
N ILE A 462 -30.98 7.82 -5.41
CA ILE A 462 -30.43 9.14 -5.10
C ILE A 462 -31.05 10.17 -6.05
N TYR A 463 -31.53 11.25 -5.47
CA TYR A 463 -32.13 12.38 -6.17
C TYR A 463 -31.29 13.64 -5.95
N ILE A 464 -31.11 14.43 -7.00
CA ILE A 464 -30.59 15.80 -6.94
C ILE A 464 -31.68 16.73 -7.47
N ASP A 465 -32.04 17.75 -6.70
CA ASP A 465 -33.10 18.71 -7.03
C ASP A 465 -34.42 18.04 -7.47
N GLY A 466 -34.77 16.95 -6.78
CA GLY A 466 -35.97 16.15 -7.04
C GLY A 466 -35.87 15.19 -8.22
N LYS A 467 -34.78 15.20 -9.01
CA LYS A 467 -34.56 14.29 -10.14
C LYS A 467 -33.74 13.08 -9.72
N GLU A 468 -34.18 11.87 -10.06
CA GLU A 468 -33.36 10.65 -9.90
C GLU A 468 -32.09 10.76 -10.76
N VAL A 469 -30.93 10.68 -10.10
CA VAL A 469 -29.61 10.72 -10.77
C VAL A 469 -28.91 9.37 -10.74
N PHE A 470 -29.25 8.51 -9.79
CA PHE A 470 -28.65 7.19 -9.64
C PHE A 470 -29.56 6.25 -8.87
N SER A 471 -29.60 4.99 -9.28
CA SER A 471 -30.19 3.95 -8.47
C SER A 471 -29.59 2.58 -8.74
N PHE A 472 -29.56 1.75 -7.69
CA PHE A 472 -29.05 0.39 -7.75
C PHE A 472 -29.53 -0.41 -6.54
N THR A 473 -29.41 -1.73 -6.62
CA THR A 473 -29.68 -2.63 -5.50
C THR A 473 -28.33 -3.13 -4.96
N PRO A 474 -27.81 -2.56 -3.86
CA PRO A 474 -26.57 -3.02 -3.25
C PRO A 474 -26.68 -4.48 -2.78
N TRP A 475 -25.85 -5.36 -3.32
CA TRP A 475 -25.92 -6.79 -3.04
C TRP A 475 -24.57 -7.50 -3.29
N ARG A 476 -24.20 -8.43 -2.41
CA ARG A 476 -22.99 -9.27 -2.51
C ARG A 476 -23.38 -10.74 -2.51
N THR A 477 -22.79 -11.52 -3.42
CA THR A 477 -23.09 -12.96 -3.61
C THR A 477 -21.86 -13.86 -3.47
N ASP A 478 -20.76 -13.31 -2.97
CA ASP A 478 -19.45 -13.94 -2.90
C ASP A 478 -19.02 -14.24 -1.46
N CYS A 479 -19.91 -14.08 -0.47
CA CYS A 479 -19.57 -14.14 0.96
C CYS A 479 -18.95 -15.48 1.40
N GLY A 480 -19.38 -16.60 0.81
CA GLY A 480 -18.77 -17.92 1.09
C GLY A 480 -17.28 -18.01 0.75
N SER A 481 -16.74 -17.11 -0.07
CA SER A 481 -15.30 -17.01 -0.36
C SER A 481 -14.46 -16.68 0.88
N TYR A 482 -15.08 -16.08 1.91
CA TYR A 482 -14.42 -15.62 3.12
C TYR A 482 -14.62 -16.57 4.31
N ARG A 483 -15.14 -17.79 4.08
CA ARG A 483 -15.49 -18.75 5.14
C ARG A 483 -14.34 -19.05 6.11
N LEU A 484 -13.09 -19.09 5.62
CA LEU A 484 -11.90 -19.39 6.44
C LEU A 484 -11.50 -18.28 7.42
N SER A 485 -12.08 -17.09 7.32
CA SER A 485 -11.91 -16.03 8.30
C SER A 485 -12.95 -16.08 9.41
N ASN A 486 -13.97 -16.94 9.31
CA ASN A 486 -15.20 -16.88 10.11
C ASN A 486 -15.38 -18.13 11.01
N PRO A 487 -14.45 -18.43 11.94
CA PRO A 487 -14.52 -19.65 12.75
C PRO A 487 -15.80 -19.77 13.59
N ALA A 488 -16.29 -18.65 14.15
CA ALA A 488 -17.46 -18.63 15.04
C ALA A 488 -18.81 -18.46 14.32
N SER A 489 -18.81 -18.50 12.98
CA SER A 489 -20.05 -18.32 12.24
C SER A 489 -21.01 -19.49 12.46
N GLY A 490 -22.27 -19.17 12.74
CA GLY A 490 -23.34 -20.17 12.90
C GLY A 490 -23.46 -21.05 11.66
N ASN A 491 -23.73 -22.35 11.84
CA ASN A 491 -23.97 -23.29 10.75
C ASN A 491 -25.42 -23.78 10.84
N PHE A 492 -26.13 -23.74 9.71
CA PHE A 492 -27.55 -24.05 9.61
C PHE A 492 -27.79 -25.48 9.12
N SER A 493 -29.02 -25.97 9.31
CA SER A 493 -29.42 -27.34 8.93
C SER A 493 -29.38 -27.60 7.41
N ASN A 494 -29.44 -26.55 6.59
CA ASN A 494 -29.29 -26.64 5.14
C ASN A 494 -27.83 -26.77 4.66
N GLY A 495 -26.86 -26.78 5.59
CA GLY A 495 -25.43 -26.92 5.30
C GLY A 495 -24.70 -25.60 5.02
N LEU A 496 -25.39 -24.45 5.02
CA LEU A 496 -24.75 -23.14 4.93
C LEU A 496 -24.29 -22.64 6.28
N SER A 497 -23.26 -21.79 6.29
CA SER A 497 -22.90 -20.96 7.42
C SER A 497 -23.45 -19.54 7.23
N SER A 498 -23.76 -18.83 8.31
CA SER A 498 -24.23 -17.44 8.22
C SER A 498 -23.25 -16.55 7.44
N SER A 499 -21.94 -16.77 7.58
CA SER A 499 -20.91 -16.06 6.80
C SER A 499 -20.95 -16.32 5.29
N ASP A 500 -21.64 -17.37 4.84
CA ASP A 500 -21.78 -17.70 3.42
C ASP A 500 -22.94 -16.95 2.74
N GLU A 501 -23.91 -16.46 3.52
CA GLU A 501 -25.13 -15.86 3.00
C GLU A 501 -24.88 -14.54 2.25
N SER A 502 -25.59 -14.38 1.14
CA SER A 502 -25.59 -13.14 0.36
C SER A 502 -26.26 -12.01 1.16
N ARG A 503 -25.76 -10.79 1.01
CA ARG A 503 -26.11 -9.67 1.88
C ARG A 503 -26.19 -8.34 1.15
N SER A 504 -26.86 -7.37 1.76
CA SER A 504 -26.99 -5.99 1.32
C SER A 504 -25.68 -5.20 1.37
N ASN A 505 -24.79 -5.48 0.41
CA ASN A 505 -23.50 -4.85 0.09
C ASN A 505 -22.27 -5.26 0.90
N TRP A 506 -22.37 -6.18 1.85
CA TRP A 506 -21.24 -6.54 2.71
C TRP A 506 -21.12 -8.04 2.93
N CYS A 507 -19.94 -8.51 3.30
CA CYS A 507 -19.71 -9.87 3.78
C CYS A 507 -18.84 -9.80 5.05
N PRO A 508 -19.06 -10.67 6.04
CA PRO A 508 -18.20 -10.77 7.23
C PRO A 508 -16.74 -11.01 6.86
N GLY A 509 -15.85 -10.11 7.31
CA GLY A 509 -14.42 -10.13 6.97
C GLY A 509 -14.07 -9.40 5.67
N THR A 510 -14.89 -8.44 5.21
CA THR A 510 -14.59 -7.64 3.99
C THR A 510 -14.81 -6.15 4.18
N THR A 511 -14.22 -5.35 3.28
CA THR A 511 -14.59 -3.93 3.08
C THR A 511 -15.88 -3.81 2.26
N THR A 512 -16.60 -2.71 2.45
CA THR A 512 -17.63 -2.27 1.50
C THR A 512 -17.07 -1.14 0.64
N ASN A 513 -17.12 -1.31 -0.69
CA ASN A 513 -16.60 -0.31 -1.61
C ASN A 513 -17.57 0.88 -1.77
N PRO A 514 -17.07 2.12 -1.87
CA PRO A 514 -17.88 3.24 -2.29
C PRO A 514 -18.31 3.09 -3.74
N ASN A 515 -19.53 3.51 -4.04
CA ASN A 515 -19.97 3.78 -5.41
C ASN A 515 -19.56 5.21 -5.76
N LEU A 516 -18.85 5.38 -6.87
CA LEU A 516 -18.51 6.70 -7.41
C LEU A 516 -19.55 7.08 -8.46
N ILE A 517 -20.47 7.95 -8.07
CA ILE A 517 -21.62 8.35 -8.86
C ILE A 517 -21.31 9.66 -9.55
N ASP A 518 -21.27 9.66 -10.88
CA ASP A 518 -21.10 10.88 -11.67
C ASP A 518 -22.38 11.72 -11.62
N LEU A 519 -22.28 12.93 -11.09
CA LEU A 519 -23.37 13.92 -11.03
C LEU A 519 -23.23 14.97 -12.14
N GLY A 520 -22.15 14.93 -12.94
CA GLY A 520 -21.88 15.89 -13.99
C GLY A 520 -21.62 17.30 -13.45
N SER A 521 -22.16 18.30 -14.13
CA SER A 521 -22.04 19.70 -13.71
C SER A 521 -23.25 20.12 -12.88
N LEU A 522 -22.99 20.71 -11.72
CA LEU A 522 -23.99 21.39 -10.89
C LEU A 522 -23.71 22.90 -10.97
N SER A 523 -24.76 23.70 -11.11
CA SER A 523 -24.62 25.16 -11.08
C SER A 523 -24.11 25.62 -9.71
N PRO A 524 -23.37 26.74 -9.61
CA PRO A 524 -23.11 27.36 -8.32
C PRO A 524 -24.42 27.74 -7.61
N GLY A 525 -24.52 27.46 -6.31
CA GLY A 525 -25.70 27.76 -5.50
C GLY A 525 -26.22 26.58 -4.69
N ILE A 526 -27.44 26.73 -4.17
CA ILE A 526 -28.09 25.74 -3.30
C ILE A 526 -28.72 24.63 -4.14
N HIS A 527 -28.39 23.39 -3.79
CA HIS A 527 -28.96 22.17 -4.34
C HIS A 527 -29.55 21.31 -3.22
N SER A 528 -30.48 20.41 -3.57
CA SER A 528 -30.97 19.38 -2.64
C SER A 528 -30.48 17.99 -3.04
N ILE A 529 -30.21 17.16 -2.05
CA ILE A 529 -29.96 15.73 -2.23
C ILE A 529 -30.90 14.93 -1.35
N ARG A 530 -31.48 13.86 -1.91
CA ARG A 530 -32.30 12.90 -1.18
C ARG A 530 -31.87 11.47 -1.47
N VAL A 531 -31.73 10.67 -0.42
CA VAL A 531 -31.51 9.22 -0.48
C VAL A 531 -32.80 8.52 -0.04
N SER A 532 -33.32 7.67 -0.92
CA SER A 532 -34.53 6.88 -0.68
C SER A 532 -34.21 5.39 -0.75
N ILE A 533 -34.68 4.65 0.25
CA ILE A 533 -34.50 3.21 0.38
C ILE A 533 -35.82 2.63 0.93
N PRO A 534 -36.40 1.58 0.35
CA PRO A 534 -37.62 0.97 0.86
C PRO A 534 -37.32 0.09 2.08
N LEU A 535 -37.22 0.71 3.27
CA LEU A 535 -36.87 0.04 4.52
C LEU A 535 -37.84 -1.11 4.84
N GLY A 536 -37.29 -2.27 5.24
CA GLY A 536 -38.08 -3.37 5.79
C GLY A 536 -38.82 -2.99 7.07
N LYS A 537 -40.02 -3.56 7.26
CA LYS A 537 -40.81 -3.34 8.48
C LYS A 537 -40.17 -4.07 9.67
N PRO A 538 -40.31 -3.54 10.89
CA PRO A 538 -39.85 -4.24 12.09
C PRO A 538 -40.68 -5.50 12.35
N GLU A 539 -40.05 -6.49 12.98
CA GLU A 539 -40.67 -7.75 13.41
C GLU A 539 -40.27 -8.05 14.86
N GLY A 540 -41.21 -7.93 15.79
CA GLY A 540 -40.93 -8.05 17.22
C GLY A 540 -39.92 -7.00 17.69
N ASN A 541 -38.78 -7.46 18.24
CA ASN A 541 -37.68 -6.60 18.68
C ASN A 541 -36.64 -6.33 17.58
N SER A 542 -36.82 -6.92 16.39
CA SER A 542 -35.91 -6.77 15.26
C SER A 542 -36.35 -5.60 14.38
N SER A 543 -35.39 -4.79 13.93
CA SER A 543 -35.65 -3.67 13.02
C SER A 543 -34.53 -3.53 11.99
N SER A 544 -34.92 -3.14 10.77
CA SER A 544 -33.96 -2.89 9.70
C SER A 544 -33.36 -1.50 9.85
N SER A 545 -32.12 -1.32 9.42
CA SER A 545 -31.50 0.00 9.31
C SER A 545 -30.53 0.05 8.13
N TRP A 546 -30.23 1.26 7.65
CA TRP A 546 -29.31 1.47 6.54
C TRP A 546 -28.21 2.46 6.91
N ASN A 547 -26.99 1.96 6.97
CA ASN A 547 -25.82 2.82 7.18
C ASN A 547 -25.40 3.34 5.82
N VAL A 548 -25.53 4.65 5.60
CA VAL A 548 -25.18 5.32 4.36
C VAL A 548 -24.27 6.52 4.63
N SER A 549 -23.23 6.68 3.83
CA SER A 549 -22.37 7.87 3.89
C SER A 549 -22.11 8.40 2.49
N GLY A 550 -21.99 9.72 2.42
CA GLY A 550 -21.94 10.46 1.17
C GLY A 550 -21.08 11.70 1.30
N PHE A 551 -20.12 11.86 0.38
CA PHE A 551 -19.42 13.12 0.19
C PHE A 551 -19.28 13.44 -1.30
N LEU A 552 -19.31 14.73 -1.60
CA LEU A 552 -19.18 15.27 -2.94
C LEU A 552 -17.73 15.62 -3.24
N ILE A 553 -17.31 15.33 -4.46
CA ILE A 553 -15.97 15.60 -4.98
C ILE A 553 -16.13 16.54 -6.17
N GLY A 554 -15.48 17.70 -6.15
CA GLY A 554 -15.50 18.66 -7.25
C GLY A 554 -14.10 18.89 -7.84
N ARG A 555 -14.03 19.27 -9.10
CA ARG A 555 -12.79 19.67 -9.79
C ARG A 555 -12.86 21.14 -10.19
N LYS A 556 -11.74 21.86 -10.11
CA LYS A 556 -11.68 23.23 -10.63
C LYS A 556 -11.53 23.29 -12.14
#